data_AF-A0A1Y4IGM6-F1
#
_entry.id   AF-A0A1Y4IGM6-F1
#
_cell.length_a   1.000
_cell.length_b   1.000
_cell.length_c   1.000
_cell.angle_alpha   90.00
_cell.angle_beta   90.00
_cell.angle_gamma   90.00
#
_symmetry.space_group_name_H-M   'P 1'
#
loop_
_entity.id
_entity.type
_entity.pdbx_description
1 polymer ?
#
loop_
_entity_poly.entity_id
_entity_poly.type
_entity_poly.pdbx_seq_one_letter_code
_entity_poly.pdbx_strand_id
1 'polypeptide(L)'
;MYLKEDAGMMERIFCLSDFALTRMINRMFGKEYKPETEVVRNWDSEEPLCVRLTVGCADRYEYRLIHEYGCFQVRASEQAGRHYEAEIPVYSTDRVKDPGFSYCGKNIEERETEIREYSGKECVRLSVRTITLAGCSAEKLREMGLVLFLPFLFYEFLKKGWGKKEKQDALKYLMIYDVPEALRTGIAEMELTMYDAQKLKQLCRKMAWHLLVLEDWVDSLEMQNLIMESLDTDLEILEQEYQEVLRQIPKGNSCQCQQCGSSGG
;
A
#
# COMPACT_ATOMS: atom_id res chain seq x y z
N MET A 1 17.12 -0.89 -13.99
CA MET A 1 17.66 -0.29 -12.74
C MET A 1 16.55 -0.17 -11.70
N TYR A 2 15.40 0.44 -12.04
CA TYR A 2 14.24 0.59 -11.14
C TYR A 2 13.64 -0.70 -10.55
N LEU A 3 13.67 -1.83 -11.28
CA LEU A 3 12.97 -3.06 -10.87
C LEU A 3 13.28 -3.54 -9.44
N LYS A 4 14.55 -3.50 -9.01
CA LYS A 4 14.95 -3.97 -7.67
C LYS A 4 14.51 -2.99 -6.57
N GLU A 5 14.56 -1.70 -6.85
CA GLU A 5 14.16 -0.66 -5.91
C GLU A 5 12.63 -0.62 -5.77
N ASP A 6 11.92 -0.76 -6.90
CA ASP A 6 10.46 -0.88 -6.98
C ASP A 6 9.96 -2.13 -6.25
N ALA A 7 10.58 -3.29 -6.49
CA ALA A 7 10.24 -4.52 -5.78
C ALA A 7 10.47 -4.38 -4.27
N GLY A 8 11.62 -3.83 -3.86
CA GLY A 8 11.89 -3.58 -2.45
C GLY A 8 10.98 -2.52 -1.81
N MET A 9 10.42 -1.59 -2.60
CA MET A 9 9.40 -0.64 -2.13
C MET A 9 8.05 -1.34 -1.98
N MET A 10 7.63 -2.12 -2.99
CA MET A 10 6.44 -2.97 -2.96
C MET A 10 6.44 -3.86 -1.72
N GLU A 11 7.52 -4.60 -1.46
CA GLU A 11 7.64 -5.43 -0.26
C GLU A 11 7.42 -4.63 1.02
N ARG A 12 8.00 -3.43 1.12
CA ARG A 12 7.88 -2.59 2.32
C ARG A 12 6.47 -2.05 2.53
N ILE A 13 5.77 -1.63 1.47
CA ILE A 13 4.38 -1.14 1.60
C ILE A 13 3.42 -2.26 1.94
N PHE A 14 3.64 -3.47 1.40
CA PHE A 14 2.80 -4.62 1.69
C PHE A 14 3.18 -5.31 3.01
N CYS A 15 4.35 -5.06 3.58
CA CYS A 15 4.71 -5.45 4.95
C CYS A 15 4.22 -4.47 6.04
N LEU A 16 3.42 -3.46 5.68
CA LEU A 16 2.64 -2.68 6.64
C LEU A 16 1.57 -3.55 7.31
N SER A 17 0.88 -3.01 8.31
CA SER A 17 -0.06 -3.77 9.13
C SER A 17 -1.19 -4.41 8.32
N ASP A 18 -1.70 -5.54 8.82
CA ASP A 18 -2.89 -6.20 8.26
C ASP A 18 -4.09 -5.26 8.24
N PHE A 19 -4.19 -4.38 9.24
CA PHE A 19 -5.18 -3.31 9.32
C PHE A 19 -5.12 -2.39 8.10
N ALA A 20 -3.94 -1.85 7.77
CA ALA A 20 -3.78 -0.96 6.62
C ALA A 20 -4.12 -1.67 5.29
N LEU A 21 -3.70 -2.93 5.14
CA LEU A 21 -4.03 -3.73 3.95
C LEU A 21 -5.53 -4.00 3.83
N THR A 22 -6.19 -4.38 4.92
CA THR A 22 -7.64 -4.61 4.87
C THR A 22 -8.41 -3.32 4.58
N ARG A 23 -7.99 -2.18 5.14
CA ARG A 23 -8.59 -0.87 4.82
C ARG A 23 -8.41 -0.51 3.34
N MET A 24 -7.21 -0.74 2.80
CA MET A 24 -6.92 -0.57 1.38
C MET A 24 -7.88 -1.42 0.52
N ILE A 25 -7.99 -2.71 0.81
CA ILE A 25 -8.86 -3.65 0.08
C ILE A 25 -10.34 -3.28 0.20
N ASN A 26 -10.80 -2.94 1.42
CA ASN A 26 -12.17 -2.49 1.67
C ASN A 26 -12.55 -1.29 0.80
N ARG A 27 -11.70 -0.25 0.81
CA ARG A 27 -11.92 0.96 0.01
C ARG A 27 -11.82 0.66 -1.47
N MET A 28 -10.95 -0.26 -1.87
CA MET A 28 -10.72 -0.54 -3.27
C MET A 28 -11.80 -1.37 -3.94
N PHE A 29 -12.33 -2.36 -3.24
CA PHE A 29 -13.23 -3.37 -3.79
C PHE A 29 -14.62 -3.34 -3.13
N GLY A 30 -14.90 -2.34 -2.28
CA GLY A 30 -16.18 -2.22 -1.58
C GLY A 30 -16.42 -3.37 -0.60
N LYS A 31 -15.36 -3.82 0.09
CA LYS A 31 -15.41 -4.90 1.09
C LYS A 31 -15.56 -4.34 2.50
N GLU A 32 -15.91 -5.21 3.43
CA GLU A 32 -16.15 -4.85 4.84
C GLU A 32 -15.38 -5.78 5.80
N TYR A 33 -14.12 -6.10 5.47
CA TYR A 33 -13.27 -6.87 6.38
C TYR A 33 -13.06 -6.12 7.70
N LYS A 34 -12.99 -6.88 8.79
CA LYS A 34 -12.77 -6.34 10.13
C LYS A 34 -11.28 -6.00 10.35
N PRO A 35 -10.96 -5.06 11.25
CA PRO A 35 -9.59 -4.68 11.62
C PRO A 35 -8.65 -5.85 11.96
N GLU A 36 -9.20 -6.89 12.61
CA GLU A 36 -8.48 -8.08 13.07
C GLU A 36 -8.33 -9.17 12.00
N THR A 37 -8.76 -8.92 10.76
CA THR A 37 -8.69 -9.92 9.69
C THR A 37 -7.25 -10.10 9.23
N GLU A 38 -6.76 -11.33 9.33
CA GLU A 38 -5.40 -11.68 8.90
C GLU A 38 -5.25 -11.60 7.38
N VAL A 39 -4.08 -11.11 6.95
CA VAL A 39 -3.69 -11.01 5.54
C VAL A 39 -2.42 -11.82 5.28
N VAL A 40 -2.51 -12.86 4.46
CA VAL A 40 -1.33 -13.61 4.02
C VAL A 40 -0.82 -13.01 2.71
N ARG A 41 0.48 -12.66 2.66
CA ARG A 41 1.15 -12.10 1.49
C ARG A 41 1.99 -13.17 0.81
N ASN A 42 1.78 -13.37 -0.48
CA ASN A 42 2.54 -14.29 -1.31
C ASN A 42 3.27 -13.50 -2.40
N TRP A 43 4.59 -13.68 -2.45
CA TRP A 43 5.47 -13.06 -3.41
C TRP A 43 5.97 -14.11 -4.39
N ASP A 44 6.09 -13.72 -5.64
CA ASP A 44 6.64 -14.55 -6.70
C ASP A 44 8.02 -14.00 -7.09
N SER A 45 9.06 -14.83 -7.00
CA SER A 45 10.41 -14.41 -7.39
C SER A 45 10.54 -14.11 -8.88
N GLU A 46 9.67 -14.68 -9.72
CA GLU A 46 9.64 -14.43 -11.16
C GLU A 46 8.86 -13.15 -11.50
N GLU A 47 7.92 -12.72 -10.64
CA GLU A 47 7.14 -11.50 -10.78
C GLU A 47 7.33 -10.55 -9.58
N PRO A 48 8.50 -9.92 -9.42
CA PRO A 48 8.85 -9.17 -8.21
C PRO A 48 8.05 -7.88 -7.99
N LEU A 49 7.26 -7.46 -8.97
CA LEU A 49 6.33 -6.32 -8.90
C LEU A 49 4.87 -6.75 -8.69
N CYS A 50 4.67 -8.03 -8.35
CA CYS A 50 3.37 -8.65 -8.15
C CYS A 50 3.30 -9.23 -6.75
N VAL A 51 2.21 -8.93 -6.04
CA VAL A 51 1.91 -9.53 -4.75
C VAL A 51 0.49 -10.08 -4.75
N ARG A 52 0.35 -11.30 -4.22
CA ARG A 52 -0.93 -11.98 -4.08
C ARG A 52 -1.30 -12.05 -2.61
N LEU A 53 -2.40 -11.42 -2.25
CA LEU A 53 -2.94 -11.40 -0.90
C LEU A 53 -4.03 -12.46 -0.74
N THR A 54 -4.06 -13.10 0.42
CA THR A 54 -5.20 -13.90 0.87
C THR A 54 -5.74 -13.29 2.16
N VAL A 55 -7.01 -12.93 2.18
CA VAL A 55 -7.68 -12.24 3.30
C VAL A 55 -8.72 -13.16 3.90
N GLY A 56 -8.73 -13.29 5.23
CA GLY A 56 -9.76 -14.09 5.93
C GLY A 56 -9.83 -15.55 5.46
N CYS A 57 -8.68 -16.13 5.09
CA CYS A 57 -8.49 -17.52 4.65
C CYS A 57 -9.02 -17.93 3.27
N ALA A 58 -9.79 -17.08 2.57
CA ALA A 58 -10.48 -17.49 1.33
C ALA A 58 -10.36 -16.48 0.19
N ASP A 59 -10.55 -15.19 0.47
CA ASP A 59 -10.61 -14.15 -0.57
C ASP A 59 -9.21 -13.80 -1.05
N ARG A 60 -9.05 -13.65 -2.36
CA ARG A 60 -7.74 -13.44 -2.97
C ARG A 60 -7.72 -12.16 -3.78
N TYR A 61 -6.58 -11.49 -3.72
CA TYR A 61 -6.32 -10.25 -4.45
C TYR A 61 -4.93 -10.31 -5.06
N GLU A 62 -4.76 -9.75 -6.25
CA GLU A 62 -3.44 -9.53 -6.86
C GLU A 62 -3.24 -8.03 -7.09
N TYR A 63 -2.09 -7.53 -6.64
CA TYR A 63 -1.62 -6.17 -6.90
C TYR A 63 -0.34 -6.24 -7.73
N ARG A 64 -0.36 -5.59 -8.89
CA ARG A 64 0.75 -5.52 -9.82
C ARG A 64 1.12 -4.06 -10.06
N LEU A 65 2.40 -3.77 -9.91
CA LEU A 65 2.98 -2.50 -10.31
C LEU A 65 3.43 -2.60 -11.77
N ILE A 66 2.94 -1.70 -12.61
CA ILE A 66 3.26 -1.60 -14.03
C ILE A 66 4.07 -0.33 -14.25
N HIS A 67 5.32 -0.51 -14.69
CA HIS A 67 6.25 0.58 -14.95
C HIS A 67 6.79 0.42 -16.38
N GLU A 68 6.09 1.00 -17.35
CA GLU A 68 6.44 0.89 -18.77
C GLU A 68 6.27 2.24 -19.49
N TYR A 69 7.21 2.55 -20.40
CA TYR A 69 7.16 3.72 -21.28
C TYR A 69 6.91 5.07 -20.60
N GLY A 70 7.37 5.22 -19.34
CA GLY A 70 7.17 6.45 -18.56
C GLY A 70 5.77 6.60 -17.96
N CYS A 71 4.94 5.55 -18.04
CA CYS A 71 3.71 5.41 -17.30
C CYS A 71 3.93 4.53 -16.07
N PHE A 72 3.31 4.92 -14.97
CA PHE A 72 3.42 4.24 -13.69
C PHE A 72 2.01 3.97 -13.17
N GLN A 73 1.64 2.68 -13.11
CA GLN A 73 0.29 2.25 -12.80
C GLN A 73 0.27 1.16 -11.75
N VAL A 74 -0.82 1.12 -11.00
CA VAL A 74 -1.15 0.02 -10.09
C VAL A 74 -2.35 -0.69 -10.65
N ARG A 75 -2.20 -1.97 -10.99
CA ARG A 75 -3.32 -2.85 -11.32
C ARG A 75 -3.63 -3.71 -10.12
N ALA A 76 -4.86 -3.64 -9.65
CA ALA A 76 -5.35 -4.43 -8.55
C ALA A 76 -6.57 -5.23 -8.99
N SER A 77 -6.60 -6.50 -8.63
CA SER A 77 -7.62 -7.43 -9.10
C SER A 77 -8.11 -8.33 -7.99
N GLU A 78 -9.43 -8.54 -7.94
CA GLU A 78 -9.98 -9.70 -7.26
C GLU A 78 -9.56 -10.96 -8.02
N GLN A 79 -9.19 -11.98 -7.27
CA GLN A 79 -8.88 -13.30 -7.79
C GLN A 79 -9.95 -14.27 -7.31
N ALA A 80 -10.16 -15.34 -8.08
CA ALA A 80 -11.05 -16.39 -7.64
C ALA A 80 -10.58 -16.92 -6.27
N GLY A 81 -11.55 -17.12 -5.37
CA GLY A 81 -11.26 -17.56 -4.00
C GLY A 81 -10.51 -18.89 -3.99
N ARG A 82 -9.89 -19.21 -2.84
CA ARG A 82 -9.04 -20.40 -2.69
C ARG A 82 -9.69 -21.72 -3.14
N HIS A 83 -11.01 -21.83 -3.05
CA HIS A 83 -11.78 -22.99 -3.49
C HIS A 83 -11.60 -23.32 -4.99
N TYR A 84 -11.24 -22.34 -5.82
CA TYR A 84 -11.07 -22.48 -7.27
C TYR A 84 -9.60 -22.58 -7.70
N GLU A 85 -8.64 -22.63 -6.78
CA GLU A 85 -7.19 -22.54 -7.10
C GLU A 85 -6.70 -23.67 -8.02
N ALA A 86 -7.30 -24.86 -7.92
CA ALA A 86 -6.98 -25.99 -8.78
C ALA A 86 -7.89 -26.10 -10.03
N GLU A 87 -8.87 -25.21 -10.17
CA GLU A 87 -9.86 -25.27 -11.24
C GLU A 87 -9.47 -24.34 -12.38
N ILE A 88 -9.50 -24.87 -13.60
CA ILE A 88 -9.35 -24.06 -14.82
C ILE A 88 -10.76 -23.58 -15.21
N PRO A 89 -11.00 -22.27 -15.35
CA PRO A 89 -12.30 -21.77 -15.77
C PRO A 89 -12.64 -22.30 -17.18
N VAL A 90 -13.87 -22.78 -17.35
CA VAL A 90 -14.41 -23.29 -18.62
C VAL A 90 -14.65 -22.12 -19.59
N TYR A 91 -14.94 -20.94 -19.05
CA TYR A 91 -15.04 -19.70 -19.80
C TYR A 91 -14.45 -18.56 -18.98
N SER A 92 -13.65 -17.71 -19.63
CA SER A 92 -13.12 -16.47 -19.09
C SER A 92 -13.40 -15.36 -20.09
N THR A 93 -13.95 -14.24 -19.63
CA THR A 93 -13.84 -13.01 -20.42
C THR A 93 -12.40 -12.51 -20.33
N ASP A 94 -11.53 -13.01 -21.21
CA ASP A 94 -10.18 -12.46 -21.42
C ASP A 94 -10.31 -11.08 -22.09
N ARG A 95 -10.78 -10.12 -21.30
CA ARG A 95 -10.88 -8.70 -21.67
C ARG A 95 -10.22 -7.82 -20.62
N VAL A 96 -9.33 -8.37 -19.79
CA VAL A 96 -8.34 -7.46 -19.24
C VAL A 96 -7.42 -7.11 -20.38
N LYS A 97 -7.63 -5.91 -20.94
CA LYS A 97 -6.67 -5.37 -21.89
C LYS A 97 -5.35 -5.40 -21.16
N ASP A 98 -4.38 -6.10 -21.75
CA ASP A 98 -2.98 -5.83 -21.46
C ASP A 98 -2.86 -4.30 -21.53
N PRO A 99 -2.44 -3.60 -20.46
CA PRO A 99 -2.52 -2.15 -20.36
C PRO A 99 -1.88 -1.57 -21.61
N GLY A 100 -2.73 -1.22 -22.58
CA GLY A 100 -2.27 -0.95 -23.92
C GLY A 100 -1.37 0.27 -23.88
N PHE A 101 -0.45 0.34 -24.84
CA PHE A 101 0.56 1.38 -25.08
C PHE A 101 0.12 2.86 -25.05
N SER A 102 -1.06 3.24 -24.56
CA SER A 102 -1.68 4.54 -24.83
C SER A 102 -2.22 5.30 -23.61
N TYR A 103 -1.54 5.37 -22.47
CA TYR A 103 -2.04 6.22 -21.37
C TYR A 103 -0.96 7.07 -20.68
N CYS A 104 -0.39 7.98 -21.46
CA CYS A 104 0.23 9.19 -20.90
C CYS A 104 -0.87 10.21 -20.54
N GLY A 105 -1.38 10.15 -19.31
CA GLY A 105 -1.87 11.36 -18.61
C GLY A 105 -3.34 11.78 -18.76
N LYS A 106 -4.29 10.91 -19.13
CA LYS A 106 -5.73 11.27 -19.14
C LYS A 106 -6.67 10.38 -18.34
N ASN A 107 -6.36 9.08 -18.19
CA ASN A 107 -7.16 8.17 -17.38
C ASN A 107 -6.51 7.97 -16.01
N ILE A 108 -7.13 8.53 -14.97
CA ILE A 108 -6.68 8.37 -13.58
C ILE A 108 -7.06 6.97 -13.08
N GLU A 109 -8.22 6.45 -13.50
CA GLU A 109 -8.74 5.16 -13.06
C GLU A 109 -9.52 4.45 -14.18
N GLU A 110 -9.27 3.14 -14.33
CA GLU A 110 -10.03 2.23 -15.16
C GLU A 110 -10.62 1.11 -14.30
N ARG A 111 -11.90 0.78 -14.52
CA ARG A 111 -12.62 -0.28 -13.82
C ARG A 111 -13.12 -1.29 -14.83
N GLU A 112 -12.75 -2.54 -14.61
CA GLU A 112 -13.15 -3.68 -15.43
C GLU A 112 -13.79 -4.76 -14.55
N THR A 113 -14.59 -5.61 -15.18
CA THR A 113 -15.15 -6.80 -14.52
C THR A 113 -14.82 -8.01 -15.36
N GLU A 114 -14.07 -8.92 -14.77
CA GLU A 114 -13.77 -10.23 -15.34
C GLU A 114 -14.82 -11.24 -14.87
N ILE A 115 -15.35 -12.03 -15.79
CA ILE A 115 -16.32 -13.07 -15.51
C ILE A 115 -15.66 -14.41 -15.79
N ARG A 116 -15.58 -15.28 -14.78
CA ARG A 116 -15.07 -16.65 -14.88
C ARG A 116 -16.19 -17.64 -14.58
N GLU A 117 -16.36 -18.64 -15.45
CA GLU A 117 -17.31 -19.73 -15.26
C GLU A 117 -16.55 -21.04 -15.02
N TYR A 118 -16.86 -21.72 -13.92
CA TYR A 118 -16.23 -22.99 -13.55
C TYR A 118 -17.11 -24.19 -13.92
N SER A 119 -16.55 -25.40 -13.90
CA SER A 119 -17.24 -26.63 -14.35
C SER A 119 -18.55 -26.94 -13.63
N GLY A 120 -18.79 -26.33 -12.45
CA GLY A 120 -20.06 -26.37 -11.71
C GLY A 120 -21.14 -25.38 -12.17
N LYS A 121 -20.92 -24.59 -13.24
CA LYS A 121 -21.73 -23.43 -13.69
C LYS A 121 -21.79 -22.26 -12.70
N GLU A 122 -20.90 -22.23 -11.71
CA GLU A 122 -20.75 -21.06 -10.85
C GLU A 122 -20.00 -19.97 -11.62
N CYS A 123 -20.67 -18.82 -11.73
CA CYS A 123 -20.20 -17.64 -12.43
C CYS A 123 -19.65 -16.66 -11.40
N VAL A 124 -18.34 -16.47 -11.40
CA VAL A 124 -17.64 -15.56 -10.49
C VAL A 124 -17.36 -14.26 -11.23
N ARG A 125 -17.77 -13.14 -10.62
CA ARG A 125 -17.49 -11.78 -11.12
C ARG A 125 -16.37 -11.19 -10.29
N LEU A 126 -15.26 -10.86 -10.94
CA LEU A 126 -14.05 -10.35 -10.32
C LEU A 126 -13.83 -8.90 -10.79
N SER A 127 -13.61 -8.00 -9.84
CA SER A 127 -13.33 -6.60 -10.14
C SER A 127 -11.84 -6.40 -10.42
N VAL A 128 -11.52 -5.66 -11.47
CA VAL A 128 -10.16 -5.23 -11.79
C VAL A 128 -10.14 -3.71 -11.85
N ARG A 129 -9.15 -3.10 -11.19
CA ARG A 129 -8.94 -1.65 -11.17
C ARG A 129 -7.51 -1.36 -11.60
N THR A 130 -7.35 -0.48 -12.58
CA THR A 130 -6.04 0.02 -13.01
C THR A 130 -5.99 1.52 -12.74
N ILE A 131 -5.05 1.95 -11.90
CA ILE A 131 -4.90 3.34 -11.48
C ILE A 131 -3.59 3.87 -12.01
N THR A 132 -3.63 5.01 -12.71
CA THR A 132 -2.43 5.72 -13.15
C THR A 132 -1.97 6.66 -12.05
N LEU A 133 -0.74 6.50 -11.57
CA LEU A 133 -0.17 7.31 -10.49
C LEU A 133 0.38 8.66 -11.00
N ALA A 134 0.77 8.72 -12.26
CA ALA A 134 1.24 9.93 -12.90
C ALA A 134 0.17 11.05 -12.87
N GLY A 135 0.48 12.19 -12.25
CA GLY A 135 -0.43 13.33 -12.15
C GLY A 135 -1.48 13.19 -11.03
N CYS A 136 -1.33 12.20 -10.15
CA CYS A 136 -2.20 12.00 -9.00
C CYS A 136 -1.64 12.74 -7.78
N SER A 137 -2.49 13.49 -7.05
CA SER A 137 -2.13 14.02 -5.73
C SER A 137 -2.15 12.92 -4.66
N ALA A 138 -1.50 13.18 -3.53
CA ALA A 138 -1.53 12.28 -2.37
C ALA A 138 -2.97 12.07 -1.86
N GLU A 139 -3.75 13.15 -1.79
CA GLU A 139 -5.17 13.09 -1.43
C GLU A 139 -5.96 12.22 -2.41
N LYS A 140 -5.77 12.42 -3.73
CA LYS A 140 -6.53 11.66 -4.72
C LYS A 140 -6.19 10.17 -4.66
N LEU A 141 -4.93 9.84 -4.41
CA LEU A 141 -4.48 8.46 -4.27
C LEU A 141 -5.13 7.78 -3.05
N ARG A 142 -5.23 8.50 -1.93
CA ARG A 142 -5.95 8.06 -0.72
C ARG A 142 -7.43 7.86 -1.00
N GLU A 143 -8.09 8.81 -1.66
CA GLU A 143 -9.51 8.70 -2.01
C GLU A 143 -9.82 7.41 -2.79
N MET A 144 -8.92 7.04 -3.72
CA MET A 144 -9.02 5.83 -4.53
C MET A 144 -8.77 4.53 -3.76
N GLY A 145 -8.34 4.62 -2.51
CA GLY A 145 -8.00 3.50 -1.64
C GLY A 145 -6.57 3.01 -1.82
N LEU A 146 -5.65 3.83 -2.34
CA LEU A 146 -4.26 3.45 -2.62
C LEU A 146 -3.24 4.24 -1.78
N VAL A 147 -3.60 4.68 -0.58
CA VAL A 147 -2.73 5.47 0.29
C VAL A 147 -1.37 4.80 0.57
N LEU A 148 -1.29 3.47 0.52
CA LEU A 148 -0.01 2.75 0.69
C LEU A 148 0.98 2.97 -0.46
N PHE A 149 0.51 3.45 -1.61
CA PHE A 149 1.32 3.71 -2.80
C PHE A 149 1.86 5.15 -2.87
N LEU A 150 1.71 5.96 -1.82
CA LEU A 150 2.28 7.31 -1.74
C LEU A 150 3.76 7.42 -2.14
N PRO A 151 4.67 6.48 -1.77
CA PRO A 151 6.06 6.55 -2.19
C PRO A 151 6.25 6.59 -3.70
N PHE A 152 5.30 6.05 -4.47
CA PHE A 152 5.40 5.99 -5.91
C PHE A 152 5.00 7.29 -6.62
N LEU A 153 4.38 8.26 -5.92
CA LEU A 153 4.12 9.59 -6.50
C LEU A 153 5.42 10.33 -6.85
N PHE A 154 6.54 9.97 -6.21
CA PHE A 154 7.85 10.55 -6.47
C PHE A 154 8.37 10.25 -7.89
N TYR A 155 7.84 9.24 -8.58
CA TYR A 155 8.19 8.98 -9.98
C TYR A 155 7.76 10.09 -10.93
N GLU A 156 6.79 10.94 -10.54
CA GLU A 156 6.37 12.09 -11.32
C GLU A 156 7.53 13.06 -11.61
N PHE A 157 8.48 13.21 -10.68
CA PHE A 157 9.61 14.13 -10.84
C PHE A 157 10.66 13.62 -11.83
N LEU A 158 10.63 12.34 -12.22
CA LEU A 158 11.50 11.80 -13.27
C LEU A 158 10.97 12.09 -14.68
N LYS A 159 9.74 12.62 -14.81
CA LYS A 159 9.19 12.99 -16.12
C LYS A 159 10.01 14.09 -16.76
N LYS A 160 10.20 13.97 -18.08
CA LYS A 160 10.83 15.00 -18.91
C LYS A 160 9.83 16.11 -19.18
N GLY A 161 10.26 17.36 -19.06
CA GLY A 161 9.45 18.54 -19.42
C GLY A 161 9.37 19.62 -18.34
N TRP A 162 9.74 19.31 -17.10
CA TRP A 162 9.76 20.29 -16.01
C TRP A 162 11.16 20.86 -15.81
N GLY A 163 11.23 22.15 -15.49
CA GLY A 163 12.49 22.81 -15.13
C GLY A 163 13.00 22.34 -13.77
N LYS A 164 14.33 22.38 -13.54
CA LYS A 164 14.94 21.98 -12.25
C LYS A 164 14.25 22.66 -11.04
N LYS A 165 14.07 23.98 -11.11
CA LYS A 165 13.42 24.75 -10.04
C LYS A 165 11.97 24.35 -9.83
N GLU A 166 11.22 24.17 -10.92
CA GLU A 166 9.82 23.74 -10.87
C GLU A 166 9.68 22.37 -10.20
N LYS A 167 10.53 21.40 -10.56
CA LYS A 167 10.55 20.09 -9.90
C LYS A 167 10.89 20.19 -8.41
N GLN A 168 11.86 21.02 -8.05
CA GLN A 168 12.25 21.22 -6.64
C GLN A 168 11.13 21.87 -5.83
N ASP A 169 10.46 22.90 -6.37
CA ASP A 169 9.36 23.59 -5.69
C ASP A 169 8.15 22.64 -5.51
N ALA A 170 7.83 21.84 -6.52
CA ALA A 170 6.79 20.84 -6.42
C ALA A 170 7.15 19.68 -5.46
N LEU A 171 8.43 19.27 -5.39
CA LEU A 171 8.88 18.27 -4.43
C LEU A 171 8.75 18.79 -2.99
N LYS A 172 9.13 20.06 -2.75
CA LYS A 172 8.90 20.72 -1.45
C LYS A 172 7.43 20.68 -1.07
N TYR A 173 6.53 21.02 -2.00
CA TYR A 173 5.11 20.99 -1.75
C TYR A 173 4.61 19.58 -1.38
N LEU A 174 5.02 18.57 -2.15
CA LEU A 174 4.65 17.17 -1.90
C LEU A 174 5.11 16.70 -0.50
N MET A 175 6.35 17.01 -0.12
CA MET A 175 6.95 16.54 1.12
C MET A 175 6.46 17.28 2.37
N ILE A 176 6.21 18.59 2.28
CA ILE A 176 5.83 19.43 3.41
C ILE A 176 4.32 19.41 3.64
N TYR A 177 3.52 19.31 2.58
CA TYR A 177 2.07 19.50 2.65
C TYR A 177 1.29 18.24 2.23
N ASP A 178 1.43 17.81 0.97
CA ASP A 178 0.51 16.83 0.38
C ASP A 178 0.63 15.43 1.03
N VAL A 179 1.85 14.88 1.16
CA VAL A 179 2.08 13.59 1.84
C VAL A 179 1.69 13.65 3.33
N PRO A 180 2.14 14.62 4.14
CA PRO A 180 1.73 14.72 5.54
C PRO A 180 0.22 14.80 5.73
N GLU A 181 -0.47 15.58 4.89
CA GLU A 181 -1.92 15.77 4.99
C GLU A 181 -2.69 14.50 4.63
N ALA A 182 -2.28 13.79 3.56
CA ALA A 182 -2.87 12.52 3.20
C ALA A 182 -2.72 11.46 4.30
N LEU A 183 -1.55 11.41 4.95
CA LEU A 183 -1.31 10.50 6.08
C LEU A 183 -2.09 10.89 7.33
N ARG A 184 -2.13 12.18 7.68
CA ARG A 184 -2.91 12.71 8.81
C ARG A 184 -4.39 12.38 8.64
N THR A 185 -4.91 12.57 7.44
CA THR A 185 -6.31 12.28 7.12
C THR A 185 -6.57 10.77 7.10
N GLY A 186 -5.65 9.97 6.57
CA GLY A 186 -5.73 8.50 6.62
C GLY A 186 -5.79 7.95 8.05
N ILE A 187 -5.06 8.55 9.00
CA ILE A 187 -5.18 8.20 10.43
C ILE A 187 -6.55 8.62 10.96
N ALA A 188 -6.99 9.85 10.69
CA ALA A 188 -8.26 10.38 11.18
C ALA A 188 -9.48 9.59 10.66
N GLU A 189 -9.41 9.09 9.42
CA GLU A 189 -10.43 8.23 8.80
C GLU A 189 -10.27 6.73 9.12
N MET A 190 -9.34 6.38 10.03
CA MET A 190 -9.06 4.98 10.42
C MET A 190 -8.68 4.08 9.23
N GLU A 191 -8.01 4.64 8.22
CA GLU A 191 -7.42 3.89 7.09
C GLU A 191 -6.03 3.35 7.43
N LEU A 192 -5.31 4.08 8.29
CA LEU A 192 -3.94 3.78 8.71
C LEU A 192 -3.85 3.80 10.23
N THR A 193 -3.00 2.93 10.78
CA THR A 193 -2.48 3.18 12.13
C THR A 193 -1.43 4.29 12.07
N MET A 194 -1.14 4.91 13.20
CA MET A 194 -0.02 5.85 13.28
C MET A 194 1.30 5.18 12.93
N TYR A 195 1.53 3.93 13.37
CA TYR A 195 2.71 3.16 12.98
C TYR A 195 2.84 3.03 11.46
N ASP A 196 1.75 2.70 10.76
CA ASP A 196 1.75 2.60 9.29
C ASP A 196 2.06 3.95 8.64
N ALA A 197 1.47 5.03 9.16
CA ALA A 197 1.73 6.37 8.67
C ALA A 197 3.19 6.79 8.85
N GLN A 198 3.80 6.52 10.02
CA GLN A 198 5.20 6.81 10.26
C GLN A 198 6.12 5.98 9.36
N LYS A 199 5.79 4.70 9.10
CA LYS A 199 6.52 3.90 8.10
C LYS A 199 6.39 4.47 6.70
N LEU A 200 5.19 4.87 6.27
CA LEU A 200 4.97 5.48 4.96
C LEU A 200 5.74 6.80 4.80
N LYS A 201 5.82 7.65 5.83
CA LYS A 201 6.69 8.84 5.83
C LYS A 201 8.14 8.47 5.48
N GLN A 202 8.68 7.45 6.13
CA GLN A 202 10.05 6.99 5.89
C GLN A 202 10.26 6.40 4.49
N LEU A 203 9.25 5.71 3.95
CA LEU A 203 9.29 5.21 2.56
C LEU A 203 9.27 6.36 1.54
N CYS A 204 8.44 7.38 1.75
CA CYS A 204 8.42 8.59 0.95
C CYS A 204 9.75 9.36 1.03
N ARG A 205 10.32 9.52 2.24
CA ARG A 205 11.63 10.15 2.44
C ARG A 205 12.74 9.39 1.72
N LYS A 206 12.72 8.05 1.73
CA LYS A 206 13.64 7.21 0.95
C LYS A 206 13.53 7.48 -0.55
N MET A 207 12.31 7.64 -1.07
CA MET A 207 12.10 7.98 -2.48
C MET A 207 12.61 9.38 -2.83
N ALA A 208 12.43 10.36 -1.94
CA ALA A 208 12.99 11.69 -2.11
C ALA A 208 14.53 11.68 -2.17
N TRP A 209 15.18 10.89 -1.30
CA TRP A 209 16.64 10.68 -1.37
C TRP A 209 17.07 10.07 -2.70
N HIS A 210 16.32 9.10 -3.21
CA HIS A 210 16.61 8.50 -4.51
C HIS A 210 16.49 9.51 -5.65
N LEU A 211 15.49 10.40 -5.61
CA LEU A 211 15.35 11.49 -6.57
C LEU A 211 16.54 12.46 -6.56
N LEU A 212 17.11 12.79 -5.39
CA LEU A 212 18.29 13.67 -5.33
C LEU A 212 19.45 13.15 -6.18
N VAL A 213 19.66 11.83 -6.11
CA VAL A 213 20.73 11.17 -6.86
C VAL A 213 20.42 11.13 -8.35
N LEU A 214 19.18 10.77 -8.71
CA LEU A 214 18.78 10.62 -10.10
C LEU A 214 18.71 11.95 -10.87
N GLU A 215 18.29 13.03 -10.22
CA GLU A 215 18.15 14.36 -10.84
C GLU A 215 19.39 15.25 -10.66
N ASP A 216 20.48 14.70 -10.11
CA ASP A 216 21.74 15.42 -9.85
C ASP A 216 21.52 16.70 -9.00
N TRP A 217 20.74 16.52 -7.93
CA TRP A 217 20.48 17.58 -6.93
C TRP A 217 21.26 17.36 -5.64
N VAL A 218 22.20 16.40 -5.64
CA VAL A 218 23.01 16.08 -4.47
C VAL A 218 23.78 17.31 -3.98
N ASP A 219 24.20 18.23 -4.85
CA ASP A 219 24.91 19.45 -4.43
C ASP A 219 23.99 20.54 -3.85
N SER A 220 22.67 20.35 -3.87
CA SER A 220 21.72 21.31 -3.32
C SER A 220 21.52 21.10 -1.82
N LEU A 221 22.25 21.87 -1.01
CA LEU A 221 22.10 21.86 0.46
C LEU A 221 20.66 22.11 0.91
N GLU A 222 19.93 23.00 0.22
CA GLU A 222 18.52 23.27 0.48
C GLU A 222 17.67 21.99 0.34
N MET A 223 17.87 21.22 -0.73
CA MET A 223 17.11 19.99 -0.96
C MET A 223 17.54 18.85 -0.03
N GLN A 224 18.82 18.79 0.34
CA GLN A 224 19.28 17.85 1.38
C GLN A 224 18.61 18.17 2.73
N ASN A 225 18.63 19.43 3.17
CA ASN A 225 18.01 19.84 4.44
C ASN A 225 16.51 19.59 4.43
N LEU A 226 15.82 19.92 3.33
CA LEU A 226 14.41 19.60 3.15
C LEU A 226 14.14 18.12 3.42
N ILE A 227 14.87 17.21 2.78
CA ILE A 227 14.64 15.76 2.94
C ILE A 227 15.05 15.27 4.32
N MET A 228 16.01 15.93 4.98
CA MET A 228 16.39 15.59 6.34
C MET A 228 15.33 15.99 7.37
N GLU A 229 14.72 17.15 7.20
CA GLU A 229 13.78 17.76 8.15
C GLU A 229 12.32 17.38 7.88
N SER A 230 11.97 17.05 6.63
CA SER A 230 10.62 16.65 6.25
C SER A 230 10.39 15.15 6.40
N LEU A 231 9.12 14.80 6.67
CA LEU A 231 8.67 13.41 6.85
C LEU A 231 9.49 12.65 7.90
N ASP A 232 10.00 13.36 8.90
CA ASP A 232 10.75 12.72 9.99
C ASP A 232 9.84 11.82 10.82
N THR A 233 10.43 10.81 11.45
CA THR A 233 9.68 9.93 12.34
C THR A 233 9.39 10.65 13.64
N ASP A 234 8.12 10.75 13.97
CA ASP A 234 7.70 11.27 15.27
C ASP A 234 7.82 10.16 16.32
N LEU A 235 9.01 10.05 16.92
CA LEU A 235 9.31 9.04 17.93
C LEU A 235 8.52 9.26 19.21
N GLU A 236 8.26 10.51 19.60
CA GLU A 236 7.49 10.82 20.80
C GLU A 236 6.05 10.32 20.68
N ILE A 237 5.41 10.52 19.53
CA ILE A 237 4.08 9.97 19.26
C ILE A 237 4.09 8.44 19.30
N LEU A 238 5.08 7.79 18.67
CA LEU A 238 5.16 6.32 18.67
C LEU A 238 5.40 5.75 20.08
N GLU A 239 6.20 6.43 20.90
CA GLU A 239 6.40 6.06 22.29
C GLU A 239 5.11 6.19 23.10
N GLN A 240 4.34 7.27 22.90
CA GLN A 240 3.05 7.46 23.57
C GLN A 240 2.08 6.32 23.24
N GLU A 241 1.92 5.97 21.96
CA GLU A 241 1.05 4.85 21.55
C GLU A 241 1.51 3.53 22.14
N TYR A 242 2.82 3.27 22.12
CA TYR A 242 3.37 2.05 22.72
C TYR A 242 3.06 1.97 24.22
N GLN A 243 3.19 3.08 24.96
CA GLN A 243 2.82 3.12 26.38
C GLN A 243 1.33 2.90 26.62
N GLU A 244 0.46 3.41 25.74
CA GLU A 244 -0.98 3.15 25.82
C GLU A 244 -1.31 1.68 25.62
N VAL A 245 -0.70 1.02 24.63
CA VAL A 245 -0.84 -0.43 24.43
C VAL A 245 -0.39 -1.20 25.67
N LEU A 246 0.76 -0.87 26.25
CA LEU A 246 1.26 -1.52 27.46
C LEU A 246 0.30 -1.38 28.66
N ARG A 247 -0.40 -0.25 28.79
CA ARG A 247 -1.39 -0.03 29.86
C ARG A 247 -2.65 -0.89 29.69
N GLN A 248 -2.98 -1.27 28.45
CA GLN A 248 -4.15 -2.09 28.13
C GLN A 248 -3.89 -3.59 28.28
N ILE A 249 -2.63 -4.03 28.40
CA ILE A 249 -2.30 -5.43 28.67
C ILE A 249 -2.70 -5.74 30.12
N PRO A 250 -3.64 -6.67 30.37
CA PRO A 250 -4.02 -7.04 31.72
C PRO A 250 -2.78 -7.60 32.44
N LYS A 251 -2.38 -6.96 33.53
CA LYS A 251 -1.38 -7.50 34.44
C LYS A 251 -1.92 -8.82 34.96
N GLY A 252 -1.29 -9.93 34.55
CA GLY A 252 -1.72 -11.26 34.92
C GLY A 252 -1.95 -11.34 36.43
N ASN A 253 -3.15 -11.75 36.82
CA ASN A 253 -3.46 -12.11 38.20
C ASN A 253 -2.43 -13.16 38.64
N SER A 254 -1.55 -12.80 39.56
CA SER A 254 -0.81 -13.77 40.34
C SER A 254 -1.84 -14.63 41.07
N CYS A 255 -1.98 -15.88 40.63
CA CYS A 255 -2.73 -16.90 41.35
C CYS A 255 -2.15 -17.01 42.77
N GLN A 256 -2.83 -16.44 43.75
CA GLN A 256 -2.73 -16.93 45.11
C GLN A 256 -3.43 -18.29 45.13
N CYS A 257 -2.65 -19.35 44.93
CA CYS A 257 -3.10 -20.70 45.24
C CYS A 257 -3.50 -20.76 46.72
N GLN A 258 -4.81 -20.76 46.97
CA GLN A 258 -5.36 -21.23 48.23
C GLN A 258 -4.83 -22.65 48.47
N GLN A 259 -4.08 -22.81 49.56
CA GLN A 259 -3.75 -24.13 50.09
C GLN A 259 -5.05 -24.78 50.57
N CYS A 260 -5.54 -25.75 49.80
CA CYS A 260 -6.43 -26.81 50.29
C CYS A 260 -5.63 -28.10 50.42
N GLY A 261 -5.66 -28.67 51.62
CA GLY A 261 -5.17 -30.01 51.98
C GLY A 261 -4.79 -30.03 53.46
N SER A 262 -5.30 -30.89 54.34
CA SER A 262 -6.15 -32.06 54.17
C SER A 262 -6.77 -32.40 55.54
N SER A 263 -7.97 -32.95 55.53
CA SER A 263 -8.60 -33.66 56.64
C SER A 263 -7.89 -34.98 56.95
N GLY A 264 -7.85 -35.38 58.23
CA GLY A 264 -7.51 -36.75 58.64
C GLY A 264 -7.06 -36.87 60.10
N GLY A 265 -7.99 -37.20 60.99
CA GLY A 265 -7.78 -37.48 62.42
C GLY A 265 -9.06 -37.33 63.22
#